data_AF-A0A7C5Z355-F1
#
_entry.id   AF-A0A7C5Z355-F1
#
_cell.length_a   1.000
_cell.length_b   1.000
_cell.length_c   1.000
_cell.angle_alpha   90.00
_cell.angle_beta   90.00
_cell.angle_gamma   90.00
#
_symmetry.space_group_name_H-M   'P 1'
#
loop_
_entity.id
_entity.type
_entity.pdbx_description
1 polymer ?
#
loop_
_entity_poly.entity_id
_entity_poly.type
_entity_poly.pdbx_seq_one_letter_code
_entity_poly.pdbx_strand_id
1 'polypeptide(L)'
;MLKVLHTRACLLLALLPVLALPSKADTIYQTTAEGRQRVIQRDAIVVHEDSSILVYKHFDLPDMRVEKVQLSKGSLPYTVITSSAEERQRIVEMWKHFGYTATVTDVDGKTTQVFDAYIDYYPPGGRGSLLESVPAVTSFPLLLENGGADVQDFSHIASVNIQNDEITLQLRNGRTEHGKYLMPTTRPAEARFLGITSRYNPSSEDVFDFSEPLSHLKSIVFQQ
;
A
#
# COMPACT_ATOMS: atom_id res chain seq x y z
N MET A 1 -10.41 -15.77 72.46
CA MET A 1 -9.37 -16.82 72.54
C MET A 1 -9.14 -17.38 71.15
N LEU A 2 -7.90 -17.24 70.68
CA LEU A 2 -7.37 -17.63 69.38
C LEU A 2 -7.30 -19.16 69.26
N LYS A 3 -7.68 -19.74 68.12
CA LYS A 3 -7.11 -21.01 67.65
C LYS A 3 -6.78 -20.89 66.16
N VAL A 4 -5.47 -20.90 65.91
CA VAL A 4 -4.82 -21.01 64.60
C VAL A 4 -4.36 -22.45 64.43
N LEU A 5 -4.48 -22.96 63.20
CA LEU A 5 -3.59 -23.89 62.45
C LEU A 5 -4.50 -24.62 61.43
N HIS A 6 -4.16 -24.96 60.19
CA HIS A 6 -3.04 -24.73 59.27
C HIS A 6 -3.36 -25.61 58.05
N THR A 7 -3.42 -25.10 56.83
CA THR A 7 -3.12 -25.85 55.57
C THR A 7 -3.13 -24.87 54.40
N ARG A 8 -1.96 -24.35 54.00
CA ARG A 8 -1.17 -24.79 52.84
C ARG A 8 -1.90 -24.68 51.49
N ALA A 9 -1.51 -23.63 50.77
CA ALA A 9 -1.13 -23.63 49.36
C ALA A 9 -2.05 -24.33 48.34
N CYS A 10 -2.77 -23.52 47.56
CA CYS A 10 -2.94 -23.74 46.12
C CYS A 10 -3.04 -22.37 45.44
N LEU A 11 -1.90 -21.71 45.33
CA LEU A 11 -1.66 -20.68 44.33
C LEU A 11 -1.29 -21.45 43.06
N LEU A 12 -2.29 -21.78 42.23
CA LEU A 12 -2.07 -22.53 41.00
C LEU A 12 -2.94 -21.95 39.89
N LEU A 13 -2.27 -21.16 39.06
CA LEU A 13 -2.48 -21.01 37.62
C LEU A 13 -3.94 -20.99 37.13
N ALA A 14 -4.47 -19.79 36.98
CA ALA A 14 -5.31 -19.47 35.83
C ALA A 14 -4.55 -18.50 34.90
N LEU A 15 -3.34 -18.90 34.51
CA LEU A 15 -2.76 -18.45 33.23
C LEU A 15 -3.57 -19.18 32.16
N LEU A 16 -4.73 -18.62 31.82
CA LEU A 16 -5.35 -18.91 30.54
C LEU A 16 -4.28 -18.56 29.49
N PRO A 17 -3.79 -19.52 28.69
CA PRO A 17 -3.17 -19.11 27.46
C PRO A 17 -4.29 -18.39 26.71
N VAL A 18 -4.14 -17.08 26.54
CA VAL A 18 -4.74 -16.43 25.39
C VAL A 18 -4.17 -17.22 24.23
N LEU A 19 -4.93 -18.21 23.74
CA LEU A 19 -4.79 -18.70 22.39
C LEU A 19 -4.94 -17.43 21.57
N ALA A 20 -3.80 -16.84 21.19
CA ALA A 20 -3.74 -15.84 20.16
C ALA A 20 -4.36 -16.54 18.95
N LEU A 21 -5.66 -16.33 18.76
CA LEU A 21 -6.32 -16.70 17.53
C LEU A 21 -5.50 -15.96 16.47
N PRO A 22 -4.80 -16.66 15.57
CA PRO A 22 -4.20 -15.98 14.44
C PRO A 22 -5.41 -15.51 13.64
N SER A 23 -5.79 -14.26 13.87
CA SER A 23 -6.90 -13.58 13.24
C SER A 23 -6.40 -13.24 11.84
N LYS A 24 -6.44 -14.25 10.97
CA LYS A 24 -5.83 -14.25 9.66
C LYS A 24 -6.71 -13.43 8.74
N ALA A 25 -6.08 -12.46 8.12
CA ALA A 25 -6.51 -11.86 6.87
C ALA A 25 -6.98 -12.87 5.81
N ASP A 26 -7.56 -12.36 4.71
CA ASP A 26 -8.15 -13.24 3.70
C ASP A 26 -7.02 -14.14 3.19
N THR A 27 -7.19 -15.45 3.35
CA THR A 27 -6.18 -16.42 2.93
C THR A 27 -6.72 -17.15 1.72
N ILE A 28 -5.97 -17.07 0.63
CA ILE A 28 -6.36 -17.64 -0.64
C ILE A 28 -5.59 -18.94 -0.83
N TYR A 29 -6.32 -20.00 -1.11
CA TYR A 29 -5.81 -21.33 -1.39
C TYR A 29 -6.12 -21.70 -2.83
N GLN A 30 -5.20 -22.41 -3.47
CA GLN A 30 -5.41 -23.06 -4.76
C GLN A 30 -5.35 -24.58 -4.56
N THR A 31 -6.30 -25.29 -5.18
CA THR A 31 -6.26 -26.75 -5.21
C THR A 31 -5.29 -27.19 -6.30
N THR A 32 -4.30 -28.01 -5.93
CA THR A 32 -3.32 -28.59 -6.85
C THR A 32 -3.93 -29.75 -7.64
N ALA A 33 -3.24 -30.22 -8.69
CA ALA A 33 -3.65 -31.38 -9.48
C ALA A 33 -3.81 -32.67 -8.64
N GLU A 34 -3.12 -32.76 -7.49
CA GLU A 34 -3.21 -33.87 -6.54
C GLU A 34 -4.36 -33.72 -5.52
N GLY A 35 -5.19 -32.67 -5.65
CA GLY A 35 -6.29 -32.38 -4.72
C GLY A 35 -5.86 -31.72 -3.40
N ARG A 36 -4.58 -31.38 -3.22
CA ARG A 36 -4.09 -30.69 -2.02
C ARG A 36 -4.31 -29.18 -2.11
N GLN A 37 -4.64 -28.55 -0.99
CA GLN A 37 -4.71 -27.09 -0.89
C GLN A 37 -3.32 -26.49 -0.66
N ARG A 38 -2.94 -25.50 -1.48
CA ARG A 38 -1.73 -24.69 -1.34
C ARG A 38 -2.12 -23.25 -1.09
N VAL A 39 -1.53 -22.61 -0.08
CA VAL A 39 -1.67 -21.16 0.12
C VAL A 39 -0.98 -20.44 -1.01
N ILE A 40 -1.71 -19.59 -1.73
CA ILE A 40 -1.15 -18.71 -2.76
C ILE A 40 -0.97 -17.28 -2.24
N GLN A 41 -1.81 -16.84 -1.31
CA GLN A 41 -1.69 -15.53 -0.68
C GLN A 41 -2.19 -15.57 0.76
N ARG A 42 -1.47 -14.89 1.65
CA ARG A 42 -1.91 -14.52 3.00
C ARG A 42 -2.04 -13.00 3.07
N ASP A 43 -2.71 -12.49 4.09
CA ASP A 43 -2.71 -11.04 4.31
C ASP A 43 -3.34 -10.25 3.16
N ALA A 44 -4.33 -10.87 2.52
CA ALA A 44 -5.10 -10.29 1.42
C ALA A 44 -6.42 -9.68 1.89
N ILE A 45 -6.97 -8.83 1.03
CA ILE A 45 -8.36 -8.39 1.09
C ILE A 45 -9.03 -8.74 -0.23
N VAL A 46 -9.92 -9.73 -0.21
CA VAL A 46 -10.73 -10.11 -1.38
C VAL A 46 -11.83 -9.08 -1.59
N VAL A 47 -11.87 -8.50 -2.79
CA VAL A 47 -12.81 -7.44 -3.17
C VAL A 47 -13.87 -7.91 -4.16
N HIS A 48 -13.56 -8.94 -4.94
CA HIS A 48 -14.52 -9.53 -5.87
C HIS A 48 -14.29 -11.03 -6.03
N GLU A 49 -15.37 -11.80 -6.06
CA GLU A 49 -15.33 -13.23 -6.30
C GLU A 49 -16.60 -13.69 -7.03
N ASP A 50 -16.45 -14.29 -8.21
CA ASP A 50 -17.54 -14.92 -8.95
C ASP A 50 -17.15 -16.32 -9.47
N SER A 51 -17.91 -16.89 -10.40
CA SER A 51 -17.62 -18.22 -10.98
C SER A 51 -16.41 -18.24 -11.91
N SER A 52 -15.95 -17.08 -12.38
CA SER A 52 -14.91 -16.92 -13.40
C SER A 52 -13.62 -16.31 -12.87
N ILE A 53 -13.71 -15.40 -11.90
CA ILE A 53 -12.57 -14.64 -11.39
C ILE A 53 -12.57 -14.50 -9.86
N LEU A 54 -11.38 -14.27 -9.32
CA LEU A 54 -11.13 -13.86 -7.94
C LEU A 54 -10.21 -12.63 -7.97
N VAL A 55 -10.62 -11.54 -7.35
CA VAL A 55 -9.85 -10.30 -7.27
C VAL A 55 -9.56 -9.97 -5.82
N TYR A 56 -8.28 -9.73 -5.51
CA TYR A 56 -7.84 -9.40 -4.17
C TYR A 56 -6.75 -8.34 -4.18
N LYS A 57 -6.56 -7.72 -3.02
CA LYS A 57 -5.49 -6.75 -2.75
C LYS A 57 -4.52 -7.35 -1.74
N HIS A 58 -3.23 -7.07 -1.86
CA HIS A 58 -2.24 -7.41 -0.84
C HIS A 58 -1.11 -6.39 -0.84
N PHE A 59 -0.37 -6.31 0.27
CA PHE A 59 0.87 -5.53 0.31
C PHE A 59 1.99 -6.31 -0.37
N ASP A 60 2.67 -5.71 -1.32
CA ASP A 60 3.90 -6.20 -1.92
C ASP A 60 5.09 -5.54 -1.21
N LEU A 61 5.87 -6.35 -0.50
CA LEU A 61 7.03 -5.87 0.26
C LEU A 61 8.19 -5.41 -0.66
N PRO A 62 8.58 -6.16 -1.72
CA PRO A 62 9.56 -5.67 -2.68
C PRO A 62 9.24 -4.29 -3.28
N ASP A 63 7.99 -4.06 -3.69
CA ASP A 63 7.58 -2.80 -4.32
C ASP A 63 7.13 -1.73 -3.31
N MET A 64 7.01 -2.12 -2.03
CA MET A 64 6.58 -1.28 -0.90
C MET A 64 5.24 -0.58 -1.14
N ARG A 65 4.28 -1.30 -1.75
CA ARG A 65 2.93 -0.80 -2.05
C ARG A 65 1.86 -1.89 -2.00
N VAL A 66 0.59 -1.50 -1.96
CA VAL A 66 -0.52 -2.43 -2.19
C VAL A 66 -0.74 -2.68 -3.67
N GLU A 67 -0.90 -3.95 -4.04
CA GLU A 67 -1.25 -4.40 -5.40
C GLU A 67 -2.64 -5.02 -5.46
N LYS A 68 -3.25 -4.96 -6.66
CA LYS A 68 -4.51 -5.61 -6.99
C LYS A 68 -4.24 -6.75 -7.97
N VAL A 69 -4.63 -7.96 -7.61
CA VAL A 69 -4.41 -9.17 -8.41
C VAL A 69 -5.75 -9.76 -8.82
N GLN A 70 -5.85 -10.15 -10.09
CA GLN A 70 -6.99 -10.90 -10.64
C GLN A 70 -6.55 -12.30 -11.05
N LEU A 71 -7.20 -13.30 -10.48
CA LEU A 71 -6.99 -14.71 -10.81
C LEU A 71 -8.17 -15.25 -11.61
N SER A 72 -7.87 -16.02 -12.65
CA SER A 72 -8.88 -16.73 -13.45
C SER A 72 -9.17 -18.11 -12.84
N LYS A 73 -10.44 -18.39 -12.50
CA LYS A 73 -10.90 -19.66 -11.92
C LYS A 73 -10.99 -20.83 -12.91
N GLY A 74 -10.80 -20.56 -14.20
CA GLY A 74 -10.94 -21.58 -15.26
C GLY A 74 -9.93 -22.73 -15.20
N SER A 75 -8.80 -22.56 -14.49
CA SER A 75 -7.70 -23.54 -14.51
C SER A 75 -7.64 -24.43 -13.26
N LEU A 76 -7.85 -23.86 -12.07
CA LEU A 76 -7.80 -24.57 -10.79
C LEU A 76 -8.78 -23.91 -9.81
N PRO A 77 -9.50 -24.68 -8.98
CA PRO A 77 -10.43 -24.11 -8.02
C PRO A 77 -9.67 -23.43 -6.87
N TYR A 78 -10.09 -22.20 -6.56
CA TYR A 78 -9.61 -21.43 -5.42
C TYR A 78 -10.58 -21.54 -4.25
N THR A 79 -10.05 -21.47 -3.03
CA THR A 79 -10.83 -21.36 -1.79
C THR A 79 -10.35 -20.13 -1.05
N VAL A 80 -11.28 -19.27 -0.65
CA VAL A 80 -11.01 -18.08 0.15
C VAL A 80 -11.50 -18.33 1.57
N ILE A 81 -10.64 -18.10 2.56
CA ILE A 81 -11.06 -17.95 3.94
C ILE A 81 -11.11 -16.45 4.21
N THR A 82 -12.31 -15.90 4.32
CA THR A 82 -12.53 -14.45 4.54
C THR A 82 -12.43 -14.07 6.01
N SER A 83 -11.85 -12.91 6.25
CA SER A 83 -11.69 -12.26 7.55
C SER A 83 -12.89 -11.38 7.88
N SER A 84 -13.03 -11.01 9.15
CA SER A 84 -13.95 -10.00 9.64
C SER A 84 -13.59 -8.59 9.14
N ALA A 85 -14.52 -7.65 9.28
CA ALA A 85 -14.28 -6.25 8.93
C ALA A 85 -13.13 -5.64 9.77
N GLU A 86 -13.05 -5.99 11.05
CA GLU A 86 -11.98 -5.55 11.96
C GLU A 86 -10.62 -6.13 11.56
N GLU A 87 -10.58 -7.37 11.07
CA GLU A 87 -9.35 -7.97 10.54
C GLU A 87 -8.88 -7.26 9.27
N ARG A 88 -9.81 -6.97 8.34
CA ARG A 88 -9.49 -6.19 7.13
C ARG A 88 -8.98 -4.79 7.45
N GLN A 89 -9.54 -4.14 8.48
CA GLN A 89 -9.01 -2.87 8.95
C GLN A 89 -7.58 -3.01 9.50
N ARG A 90 -7.27 -4.07 10.26
CA ARG A 90 -5.90 -4.32 10.75
C ARG A 90 -4.88 -4.51 9.61
N ILE A 91 -5.28 -5.13 8.51
CA ILE A 91 -4.43 -5.24 7.31
C ILE A 91 -4.18 -3.86 6.71
N VAL A 92 -5.19 -3.00 6.62
CA VAL A 92 -5.00 -1.62 6.16
C VAL A 92 -4.04 -0.86 7.09
N GLU A 93 -4.14 -1.01 8.40
CA GLU A 93 -3.17 -0.40 9.33
C GLU A 93 -1.74 -0.95 9.12
N MET A 94 -1.59 -2.22 8.75
CA MET A 94 -0.31 -2.79 8.35
C MET A 94 0.22 -2.13 7.07
N TRP A 95 -0.63 -1.88 6.07
CA TRP A 95 -0.23 -1.17 4.84
C TRP A 95 0.26 0.24 5.16
N LYS A 96 -0.46 0.96 6.03
CA LYS A 96 -0.04 2.30 6.50
C LYS A 96 1.29 2.28 7.24
N HIS A 97 1.61 1.19 7.91
CA HIS A 97 2.84 1.04 8.68
C HIS A 97 4.06 0.77 7.81
N PHE A 98 3.93 -0.08 6.78
CA PHE A 98 5.05 -0.44 5.91
C PHE A 98 5.20 0.49 4.71
N GLY A 99 4.09 0.94 4.11
CA GLY A 99 4.12 1.83 2.96
C GLY A 99 4.56 3.25 3.31
N TYR A 100 4.96 4.00 2.29
CA TYR A 100 5.42 5.37 2.49
C TYR A 100 4.27 6.28 2.95
N THR A 101 4.53 7.07 3.99
CA THR A 101 3.59 8.09 4.46
C THR A 101 4.07 9.47 4.07
N ALA A 102 3.18 10.29 3.53
CA ALA A 102 3.47 11.66 3.14
C ALA A 102 2.35 12.62 3.53
N THR A 103 2.72 13.89 3.73
CA THR A 103 1.77 14.99 3.74
C THR A 103 1.86 15.71 2.40
N VAL A 104 0.76 15.72 1.67
CA VAL A 104 0.65 16.32 0.34
C VAL A 104 -0.08 17.65 0.47
N THR A 105 0.45 18.70 -0.16
CA THR A 105 -0.20 20.00 -0.29
C THR A 105 -0.53 20.23 -1.75
N ASP A 106 -1.79 20.46 -2.08
CA ASP A 106 -2.20 20.82 -3.44
C ASP A 106 -1.92 22.31 -3.76
N VAL A 107 -2.15 22.69 -5.01
CA VAL A 107 -1.98 24.08 -5.49
C VAL A 107 -2.90 25.07 -4.78
N ASP A 108 -4.05 24.62 -4.27
CA ASP A 108 -5.01 25.43 -3.49
C ASP A 108 -4.59 25.55 -2.01
N GLY A 109 -3.54 24.85 -1.59
CA GLY A 109 -2.99 24.87 -0.24
C GLY A 109 -3.67 23.90 0.74
N LYS A 110 -4.58 23.04 0.28
CA LYS A 110 -5.16 22.00 1.12
C LYS A 110 -4.12 20.90 1.35
N THR A 111 -4.01 20.50 2.61
CA THR A 111 -3.08 19.46 3.04
C THR A 111 -3.83 18.15 3.30
N THR A 112 -3.26 17.03 2.85
CA THR A 112 -3.81 15.69 3.05
C THR A 112 -2.70 14.75 3.49
N GLN A 113 -2.92 13.99 4.56
CA GLN A 113 -2.03 12.89 4.92
C GLN A 113 -2.39 11.66 4.08
N VAL A 114 -1.40 11.12 3.40
CA VAL A 114 -1.49 9.97 2.50
C VAL A 114 -0.56 8.89 3.03
N PHE A 115 -1.08 7.67 3.14
CA PHE A 115 -0.34 6.47 3.52
C PHE A 115 -0.25 5.54 2.32
N ASP A 116 0.65 4.56 2.36
CA ASP A 116 0.90 3.65 1.23
C ASP A 116 1.09 4.43 -0.08
N ALA A 117 1.96 5.45 -0.03
CA ALA A 117 2.11 6.39 -1.12
C ALA A 117 2.97 5.83 -2.26
N TYR A 118 2.52 6.05 -3.50
CA TYR A 118 3.23 5.69 -4.73
C TYR A 118 2.83 6.62 -5.89
N ILE A 119 3.51 6.51 -7.02
CA ILE A 119 3.15 7.17 -8.27
C ILE A 119 2.70 6.13 -9.29
N ASP A 120 1.61 6.43 -9.98
CA ASP A 120 1.10 5.62 -11.10
C ASP A 120 0.75 6.53 -12.29
N TYR A 121 0.58 5.93 -13.47
CA TYR A 121 0.56 6.62 -14.75
C TYR A 121 -0.75 6.36 -15.52
N TYR A 122 -1.51 7.42 -15.74
CA TYR A 122 -2.85 7.36 -16.35
C TYR A 122 -2.87 7.98 -17.75
N PRO A 123 -3.84 7.65 -18.61
CA PRO A 123 -4.03 8.34 -19.87
C PRO A 123 -4.44 9.78 -19.63
N PRO A 124 -4.05 10.71 -20.52
CA PRO A 124 -4.63 12.04 -20.55
C PRO A 124 -6.17 11.94 -20.65
N GLY A 125 -6.89 12.60 -19.75
CA GLY A 125 -8.36 12.52 -19.68
C GLY A 125 -8.93 11.43 -18.78
N GLY A 126 -8.07 10.64 -18.12
CA GLY A 126 -8.39 9.93 -16.88
C GLY A 126 -9.43 8.82 -16.98
N ARG A 127 -9.07 7.66 -17.53
CA ARG A 127 -9.69 6.35 -17.20
C ARG A 127 -8.69 5.20 -17.40
N GLY A 128 -8.47 4.41 -16.35
CA GLY A 128 -7.56 3.25 -16.34
C GLY A 128 -6.08 3.64 -16.21
N SER A 129 -5.20 2.74 -15.79
CA SER A 129 -3.75 2.92 -15.95
C SER A 129 -3.41 2.76 -17.43
N LEU A 130 -2.69 3.70 -18.03
CA LEU A 130 -2.47 3.73 -19.50
C LEU A 130 -1.64 2.52 -19.96
N LEU A 131 -0.82 1.99 -19.06
CA LEU A 131 0.23 1.06 -19.41
C LEU A 131 0.22 -0.06 -18.39
N GLU A 132 -0.50 -1.16 -18.68
CA GLU A 132 -0.26 -2.46 -18.03
C GLU A 132 1.26 -2.83 -18.03
N SER A 133 2.07 -2.17 -18.86
CA SER A 133 3.52 -2.33 -18.97
C SER A 133 4.38 -1.33 -18.19
N VAL A 134 3.82 -0.24 -17.63
CA VAL A 134 4.58 0.67 -16.77
C VAL A 134 4.11 0.48 -15.35
N PRO A 135 4.93 -0.12 -14.48
CA PRO A 135 4.54 -0.33 -13.11
C PRO A 135 4.44 1.02 -12.40
N ALA A 136 3.54 1.10 -11.42
CA ALA A 136 3.61 2.14 -10.41
C ALA A 136 5.01 2.12 -9.74
N VAL A 137 5.40 3.23 -9.11
CA VAL A 137 6.73 3.37 -8.51
C VAL A 137 6.65 4.07 -7.16
N THR A 138 7.56 3.69 -6.27
CA THR A 138 7.82 4.36 -4.98
C THR A 138 9.09 5.21 -5.06
N SER A 139 9.29 5.86 -6.20
CA SER A 139 10.46 6.70 -6.51
C SER A 139 10.10 7.88 -7.39
N PHE A 140 10.95 8.90 -7.38
CA PHE A 140 10.89 10.07 -8.25
C PHE A 140 11.99 9.99 -9.32
N PRO A 141 11.64 9.62 -10.56
CA PRO A 141 12.53 9.78 -11.70
C PRO A 141 12.61 11.27 -12.10
N LEU A 142 13.83 11.79 -12.18
CA LEU A 142 14.13 13.17 -12.54
C LEU A 142 15.00 13.25 -13.79
N LEU A 143 14.66 14.20 -14.66
CA LEU A 143 15.55 14.72 -15.68
C LEU A 143 16.23 15.97 -15.11
N LEU A 144 17.51 15.84 -14.79
CA LEU A 144 18.33 16.91 -14.23
C LEU A 144 18.63 17.97 -15.30
N GLU A 145 18.90 19.22 -14.86
CA GLU A 145 19.19 20.34 -15.77
C GLU A 145 20.40 20.12 -16.67
N ASN A 146 21.38 19.31 -16.22
CA ASN A 146 22.56 18.95 -17.00
C ASN A 146 22.29 17.90 -18.09
N GLY A 147 21.03 17.50 -18.29
CA GLY A 147 20.60 16.48 -19.24
C GLY A 147 20.80 15.04 -18.75
N GLY A 148 21.29 14.84 -17.53
CA GLY A 148 21.34 13.54 -16.86
C GLY A 148 19.98 13.12 -16.34
N ALA A 149 19.83 11.83 -16.04
CA ALA A 149 18.67 11.29 -15.35
C ALA A 149 19.09 10.69 -14.01
N ASP A 150 18.25 10.87 -12.99
CA ASP A 150 18.42 10.23 -11.69
C ASP A 150 17.07 9.69 -11.20
N VAL A 151 17.10 8.71 -10.29
CA VAL A 151 15.91 8.11 -9.69
C VAL A 151 16.10 8.07 -8.19
N GLN A 152 15.29 8.85 -7.47
CA GLN A 152 15.35 8.93 -6.02
C GLN A 152 14.19 8.15 -5.41
N ASP A 153 14.50 7.11 -4.64
CA ASP A 153 13.52 6.35 -3.87
C ASP A 153 12.87 7.24 -2.79
N PHE A 154 11.58 7.04 -2.50
CA PHE A 154 10.86 7.82 -1.48
C PHE A 154 11.52 7.75 -0.09
N SER A 155 12.18 6.63 0.24
CA SER A 155 12.96 6.50 1.48
C SER A 155 14.10 7.51 1.58
N HIS A 156 14.66 7.98 0.47
CA HIS A 156 15.76 8.95 0.44
C HIS A 156 15.29 10.39 0.35
N ILE A 157 14.01 10.63 0.05
CA ILE A 157 13.45 11.97 -0.13
C ILE A 157 12.83 12.44 1.19
N ALA A 158 13.17 13.65 1.60
CA ALA A 158 12.50 14.35 2.70
C ALA A 158 11.29 15.15 2.20
N SER A 159 11.47 15.89 1.10
CA SER A 159 10.37 16.62 0.48
C SER A 159 10.56 16.84 -1.02
N VAL A 160 9.43 17.05 -1.69
CA VAL A 160 9.28 17.41 -3.10
C VAL A 160 8.58 18.75 -3.13
N ASN A 161 9.12 19.71 -3.86
CA ASN A 161 8.41 20.94 -4.22
C ASN A 161 8.21 20.97 -5.72
N ILE A 162 7.00 21.33 -6.16
CA ILE A 162 6.61 21.31 -7.57
C ILE A 162 6.13 22.71 -7.93
N GLN A 163 6.75 23.29 -8.96
CA GLN A 163 6.41 24.62 -9.45
C GLN A 163 6.65 24.72 -10.95
N ASN A 164 5.61 25.02 -11.72
CA ASN A 164 5.70 25.21 -13.18
C ASN A 164 6.44 24.05 -13.91
N ASP A 165 6.08 22.80 -13.58
CA ASP A 165 6.71 21.56 -14.08
C ASP A 165 8.16 21.33 -13.65
N GLU A 166 8.76 22.21 -12.86
CA GLU A 166 10.03 21.99 -12.20
C GLU A 166 9.81 21.32 -10.83
N ILE A 167 10.70 20.38 -10.51
CA ILE A 167 10.74 19.63 -9.27
C ILE A 167 12.03 19.94 -8.54
N THR A 168 11.88 20.30 -7.25
CA THR A 168 12.99 20.35 -6.30
C THR A 168 12.83 19.23 -5.28
N LEU A 169 13.76 18.29 -5.25
CA LEU A 169 13.84 17.26 -4.21
C LEU A 169 14.83 17.68 -3.13
N GLN A 170 14.37 17.73 -1.88
CA GLN A 170 15.24 17.68 -0.72
C GLN A 170 15.41 16.26 -0.27
N LEU A 171 16.64 15.76 -0.35
CA LEU A 171 17.00 14.44 0.12
C LEU A 171 17.30 14.47 1.61
N ARG A 172 17.09 13.33 2.29
CA ARG A 172 17.33 13.17 3.73
C ARG A 172 18.81 13.33 4.11
N ASN A 173 19.72 13.11 3.15
CA ASN A 173 21.15 13.35 3.35
C ASN A 173 21.54 14.85 3.23
N GLY A 174 20.58 15.75 3.02
CA GLY A 174 20.80 17.19 2.90
C GLY A 174 21.12 17.67 1.47
N ARG A 175 21.24 16.77 0.49
CA ARG A 175 21.41 17.13 -0.92
C ARG A 175 20.09 17.66 -1.49
N THR A 176 20.22 18.62 -2.39
CA THR A 176 19.13 19.13 -3.24
C THR A 176 19.32 18.66 -4.66
N GLU A 177 18.25 18.16 -5.27
CA GLU A 177 18.18 17.90 -6.71
C GLU A 177 17.10 18.75 -7.34
N HIS A 178 17.40 19.24 -8.54
CA HIS A 178 16.51 20.10 -9.31
C HIS A 178 16.40 19.57 -10.75
N GLY A 179 15.19 19.54 -11.28
CA GLY A 179 14.93 19.11 -12.64
C GLY A 179 13.45 18.88 -12.89
N LYS A 180 13.14 18.18 -13.99
CA LYS A 180 11.75 17.88 -14.37
C LYS A 180 11.40 16.44 -14.05
N TYR A 181 10.12 16.17 -13.82
CA TYR A 181 9.65 14.80 -13.71
C TYR A 181 9.94 14.05 -15.02
N LEU A 182 10.67 12.93 -14.93
CA LEU A 182 11.00 12.12 -16.09
C LEU A 182 9.96 11.02 -16.26
N MET A 183 9.10 11.17 -17.27
CA MET A 183 8.13 10.14 -17.62
C MET A 183 8.82 8.84 -18.06
N PRO A 184 8.44 7.66 -17.54
CA PRO A 184 9.03 6.37 -17.90
C PRO A 184 8.57 5.85 -19.27
N THR A 185 7.85 6.67 -20.04
CA THR A 185 7.19 6.29 -21.27
C THR A 185 7.17 7.44 -22.26
N THR A 186 7.21 7.12 -23.55
CA THR A 186 7.02 8.08 -24.65
C THR A 186 5.57 8.25 -25.05
N ARG A 187 4.66 7.41 -24.53
CA ARG A 187 3.22 7.55 -24.76
C ARG A 187 2.68 8.69 -23.88
N PRO A 188 1.71 9.48 -24.36
CA PRO A 188 1.10 10.52 -23.54
C PRO A 188 0.49 9.92 -22.27
N ALA A 189 0.96 10.37 -21.10
CA ALA A 189 0.53 9.90 -19.80
C ALA A 189 0.46 11.08 -18.81
N GLU A 190 -0.23 10.88 -17.69
CA GLU A 190 -0.29 11.77 -16.54
C GLU A 190 0.23 11.01 -15.32
N ALA A 191 1.30 11.52 -14.71
CA ALA A 191 1.84 10.97 -13.47
C ALA A 191 0.99 11.49 -12.30
N ARG A 192 0.49 10.58 -11.48
CA ARG A 192 -0.37 10.88 -10.34
C ARG A 192 0.29 10.36 -9.07
N PHE A 193 0.20 11.12 -7.99
CA PHE A 193 0.53 10.65 -6.64
C PHE A 193 -0.72 10.00 -6.03
N LEU A 194 -0.58 8.75 -5.63
CA LEU A 194 -1.65 7.91 -5.12
C LEU A 194 -1.34 7.46 -3.70
N GLY A 195 -2.38 7.01 -3.02
CA GLY A 195 -2.28 6.29 -1.76
C GLY A 195 -3.63 6.24 -1.06
N ILE A 196 -3.61 5.89 0.23
CA ILE A 196 -4.81 5.83 1.06
C ILE A 196 -4.84 6.94 2.10
N THR A 197 -6.03 7.44 2.40
CA THR A 197 -6.28 8.38 3.50
C THR A 197 -6.65 7.63 4.77
N SER A 198 -6.76 8.36 5.90
CA SER A 198 -7.28 7.79 7.14
C SER A 198 -8.72 7.27 7.03
N ARG A 199 -9.46 7.64 5.98
CA ARG A 199 -10.86 7.26 5.75
C ARG A 199 -11.02 6.11 4.73
N TYR A 200 -9.91 5.51 4.30
CA TYR A 200 -9.95 4.44 3.31
C TYR A 200 -10.82 3.27 3.76
N ASN A 201 -11.70 2.82 2.87
CA ASN A 201 -12.57 1.67 3.08
C ASN A 201 -11.85 0.39 2.62
N PRO A 202 -11.54 -0.57 3.51
CA PRO A 202 -10.90 -1.82 3.12
C PRO A 202 -11.69 -2.60 2.06
N SER A 203 -13.01 -2.45 2.02
CA SER A 203 -13.89 -3.13 1.05
C SER A 203 -13.97 -2.43 -0.31
N SER A 204 -13.31 -1.29 -0.50
CA SER A 204 -13.21 -0.65 -1.81
C SER A 204 -12.55 -1.58 -2.82
N GLU A 205 -13.01 -1.57 -4.07
CA GLU A 205 -12.33 -2.30 -5.14
C GLU A 205 -10.97 -1.68 -5.49
N ASP A 206 -10.79 -0.39 -5.21
CA ASP A 206 -9.56 0.34 -5.49
C ASP A 206 -8.55 0.16 -4.35
N VAL A 207 -7.26 0.16 -4.70
CA VAL A 207 -6.15 0.10 -3.73
C VAL A 207 -5.83 1.48 -3.12
N PHE A 208 -6.51 2.53 -3.58
CA PHE A 208 -6.31 3.92 -3.14
C PHE A 208 -7.67 4.63 -2.97
N ASP A 209 -7.70 5.70 -2.19
CA ASP A 209 -8.80 6.70 -2.15
C ASP A 209 -8.27 8.15 -2.27
N PHE A 210 -6.96 8.32 -2.42
CA PHE A 210 -6.30 9.56 -2.81
C PHE A 210 -5.60 9.37 -4.16
N SER A 211 -5.80 10.31 -5.08
CA SER A 211 -5.15 10.29 -6.39
C SER A 211 -5.15 11.70 -6.96
N GLU A 212 -3.97 12.31 -7.10
CA GLU A 212 -3.84 13.67 -7.66
C GLU A 212 -2.71 13.73 -8.70
N PRO A 213 -2.91 14.42 -9.84
CA PRO A 213 -1.81 14.70 -10.78
C PRO A 213 -0.66 15.41 -10.08
N LEU A 214 0.58 15.06 -10.42
CA LEU A 214 1.74 15.79 -9.87
C LEU A 214 1.70 17.28 -10.20
N SER A 215 1.12 17.67 -11.34
CA SER A 215 0.91 19.07 -11.75
C SER A 215 -0.10 19.83 -10.87
N HIS A 216 -0.94 19.13 -10.10
CA HIS A 216 -1.89 19.73 -9.15
C HIS A 216 -1.33 19.79 -7.73
N LEU A 217 -0.12 19.29 -7.52
CA LEU A 217 0.54 19.31 -6.23
C LEU A 217 1.52 20.46 -6.15
N LYS A 218 1.59 21.08 -4.98
CA LYS A 218 2.57 22.10 -4.63
C LYS A 218 3.76 21.50 -3.90
N SER A 219 3.50 20.59 -2.95
CA SER A 219 4.55 19.91 -2.21
C SER A 219 4.13 18.55 -1.68
N ILE A 220 5.12 17.69 -1.48
CA ILE A 220 4.99 16.38 -0.83
C ILE A 220 6.08 16.31 0.23
N VAL A 221 5.72 15.99 1.47
CA VAL A 221 6.66 15.85 2.59
C VAL A 221 6.57 14.43 3.13
N PHE A 222 7.63 13.65 2.95
CA PHE A 222 7.67 12.26 3.39
C PHE A 222 8.01 12.14 4.88
N GLN A 223 7.27 11.30 5.57
CA GLN A 223 7.53 10.97 6.98
C GLN A 223 8.74 10.03 7.09
N GLN A 224 9.38 10.03 8.26
CA GLN A 224 10.48 9.11 8.59
C GLN A 224 9.93 7.79 9.12
#